data_AF-A0A086XRA5-F1
#
_entry.id   AF-A0A086XRA5-F1
#
_cell.length_a   1.000
_cell.length_b   1.000
_cell.length_c   1.000
_cell.angle_alpha   90.00
_cell.angle_beta   90.00
_cell.angle_gamma   90.00
#
_symmetry.space_group_name_H-M   'P 1'
#
loop_
_entity.id
_entity.type
_entity.pdbx_description
1 polymer ?
#
loop_
_entity_poly.entity_id
_entity_poly.type
_entity_poly.pdbx_seq_one_letter_code
_entity_poly.pdbx_strand_id
1 'polypeptide(L)'
;MLSVPSRRAGLLGRLRASKPADLTHLPPEERRLALALADLRALADEHREAMQIDAQEIRCSHRLAAALDAEAASALALPPLTDMVLRTDVDGIVGDAGFRLRADWFRAGHRKTPRRVGAILETDRGAQRIPLWMMDALDLAEGYRAGQGDAADWEALARFRRCLDPGVTGPGSDRAARLSMTDFLSGLEVSLADRFSIAPCASDDDFEVVPFSGRRIDEIASDVPESLSELGTAELQDFQRKLRSRGALHAFRLSSGKYLVIDRAAAPALEVMVAMQHASAEERRAFMRNPRPRITTAVWTTLAARKASNAPPARCWWRQRNMQRSRRGSRGWVSIRSRNLTCSKAAARPGFRKSFPLRWPAMSGGFPMNG
;
A
#
# COMPACT_ATOMS: atom_id res chain seq x y z
N MET A 1 14.19 -14.99 -12.67
CA MET A 1 15.21 -13.94 -12.77
C MET A 1 14.56 -12.77 -13.50
N LEU A 2 14.15 -11.73 -12.79
CA LEU A 2 13.46 -10.58 -13.38
C LEU A 2 14.22 -9.31 -13.04
N SER A 3 14.56 -8.56 -14.08
CA SER A 3 15.14 -7.22 -14.03
C SER A 3 14.02 -6.21 -13.96
N VAL A 4 14.04 -5.32 -12.97
CA VAL A 4 13.20 -4.12 -12.96
C VAL A 4 13.53 -3.31 -14.23
N PRO A 5 12.58 -3.06 -15.15
CA PRO A 5 12.86 -2.25 -16.32
C PRO A 5 13.23 -0.84 -15.86
N SER A 6 14.42 -0.39 -16.24
CA SER A 6 14.86 0.98 -16.00
C SER A 6 13.85 1.93 -16.66
N ARG A 7 13.19 2.76 -15.87
CA ARG A 7 12.42 3.90 -16.37
C ARG A 7 13.34 4.66 -17.32
N ARG A 8 12.97 4.77 -18.61
CA ARG A 8 13.78 5.48 -19.62
C ARG A 8 13.95 6.92 -19.14
N ALA A 9 15.10 7.20 -18.52
CA ALA A 9 15.52 8.57 -18.28
C ALA A 9 15.62 9.24 -19.64
N GLY A 10 14.88 10.34 -19.83
CA GLY A 10 14.94 11.13 -21.05
C GLY A 10 16.38 11.52 -21.40
N LEU A 11 16.61 11.91 -22.66
CA LEU A 11 17.94 12.23 -23.21
C LEU A 11 18.77 13.22 -22.36
N LEU A 12 18.14 14.02 -21.50
CA LEU A 12 18.79 14.97 -20.58
C LEU A 12 19.14 14.39 -19.19
N GLY A 13 18.67 13.20 -18.83
CA GLY A 13 18.95 12.53 -17.55
C GLY A 13 20.31 11.81 -17.48
N ARG A 14 21.02 11.70 -18.62
CA ARG A 14 22.34 11.04 -18.71
C ARG A 14 23.51 11.88 -18.19
N LEU A 15 23.32 13.18 -17.97
CA LEU A 15 24.41 14.10 -17.58
C LEU A 15 24.55 14.32 -16.07
N ARG A 16 23.71 13.68 -15.25
CA ARG A 16 23.88 13.62 -13.79
C ARG A 16 23.70 12.19 -13.29
N ALA A 17 24.73 11.37 -13.53
CA ALA A 17 24.85 10.09 -12.84
C ALA A 17 25.10 10.37 -11.34
N SER A 18 24.05 10.33 -10.54
CA SER A 18 24.18 10.24 -9.08
C SER A 18 25.06 9.02 -8.77
N LYS A 19 26.04 9.18 -7.86
CA LYS A 19 26.83 8.06 -7.35
C LYS A 19 25.84 7.00 -6.82
N PRO A 20 25.98 5.72 -7.20
CA PRO A 20 25.12 4.67 -6.68
C PRO A 20 25.25 4.64 -5.16
N ALA A 21 24.13 4.76 -4.44
CA ALA A 21 24.11 4.67 -2.99
C ALA A 21 24.68 3.31 -2.55
N ASP A 22 25.56 3.33 -1.56
CA ASP A 22 26.05 2.12 -0.91
C ASP A 22 24.99 1.66 0.09
N LEU A 23 24.28 0.58 -0.25
CA LEU A 23 23.19 0.04 0.56
C LEU A 23 23.65 -0.52 1.91
N THR A 24 24.96 -0.68 2.11
CA THR A 24 25.56 -1.11 3.39
C THR A 24 25.96 0.07 4.28
N HIS A 25 26.17 1.25 3.68
CA HIS A 25 26.61 2.47 4.35
C HIS A 25 25.81 3.68 3.84
N LEU A 26 24.59 3.82 4.37
CA LEU A 26 23.70 4.91 3.97
C LEU A 26 23.99 6.20 4.78
N PRO A 27 24.14 7.36 4.11
CA PRO A 27 24.28 8.63 4.80
C PRO A 27 22.96 9.03 5.50
N PRO A 28 22.99 9.89 6.54
CA PRO A 28 21.80 10.30 7.28
C PRO A 28 20.68 10.93 6.44
N GLU A 29 21.05 11.54 5.31
CA GLU A 29 20.13 12.12 4.32
C GLU A 29 19.28 11.08 3.58
N GLU A 30 19.70 9.80 3.57
CA GLU A 30 18.97 8.67 2.99
C GLU A 30 18.11 7.92 4.02
N ARG A 31 17.62 8.64 5.04
CA ARG A 31 16.81 8.07 6.13
C ARG A 31 15.62 7.24 5.66
N ARG A 32 14.93 7.66 4.59
CA ARG A 32 13.80 6.90 4.02
C ARG A 32 14.23 5.54 3.49
N LEU A 33 15.35 5.48 2.75
CA LEU A 33 15.90 4.24 2.25
C LEU A 33 16.40 3.35 3.39
N ALA A 34 17.04 3.94 4.40
CA ALA A 34 17.50 3.20 5.58
C ALA A 34 16.35 2.56 6.36
N LEU A 35 15.22 3.27 6.51
CA LEU A 35 14.01 2.73 7.14
C LEU A 35 13.42 1.59 6.29
N ALA A 36 13.28 1.77 4.98
CA ALA A 36 12.76 0.73 4.10
C ALA A 36 13.63 -0.54 4.08
N LEU A 37 14.96 -0.41 4.16
CA LEU A 37 15.87 -1.54 4.33
C LEU A 37 15.69 -2.23 5.69
N ALA A 38 15.44 -1.47 6.76
CA ALA A 38 15.15 -2.03 8.07
C ALA A 38 13.82 -2.81 8.08
N ASP A 39 12.78 -2.26 7.44
CA ASP A 39 11.49 -2.94 7.28
C ASP A 39 11.63 -4.24 6.48
N LEU A 40 12.39 -4.20 5.39
CA LEU A 40 12.65 -5.40 4.58
C LEU A 40 13.42 -6.48 5.37
N ARG A 41 14.40 -6.09 6.22
CA ARG A 41 15.09 -7.03 7.12
C ARG A 41 14.16 -7.63 8.16
N ALA A 42 13.33 -6.78 8.79
CA ALA A 42 12.36 -7.25 9.77
C ALA A 42 11.37 -8.26 9.15
N LEU A 43 10.88 -7.99 7.94
CA LEU A 43 10.02 -8.92 7.19
C LEU A 43 10.76 -10.23 6.82
N ALA A 44 12.04 -10.16 6.46
CA ALA A 44 12.84 -11.35 6.18
C ALA A 44 12.97 -12.25 7.42
N ASP A 45 13.18 -11.66 8.59
CA ASP A 45 13.24 -12.39 9.86
C ASP A 45 11.85 -12.95 10.25
N GLU A 46 10.80 -12.13 10.15
CA GLU A 46 9.40 -12.50 10.47
C GLU A 46 8.92 -13.69 9.62
N HIS A 47 9.14 -13.63 8.31
CA HIS A 47 8.72 -14.66 7.37
C HIS A 47 9.74 -15.79 7.17
N ARG A 48 10.91 -15.71 7.84
CA ARG A 48 12.02 -16.67 7.70
C ARG A 48 12.47 -16.85 6.24
N GLU A 49 12.50 -15.76 5.50
CA GLU A 49 12.84 -15.73 4.08
C GLU A 49 14.30 -15.33 3.89
N ALA A 50 14.95 -15.94 2.89
CA ALA A 50 16.33 -15.59 2.57
C ALA A 50 16.39 -14.26 1.80
N MET A 51 17.35 -13.42 2.18
CA MET A 51 17.63 -12.16 1.51
C MET A 51 19.13 -11.90 1.47
N GLN A 52 19.58 -11.29 0.37
CA GLN A 52 20.94 -10.80 0.19
C GLN A 52 20.89 -9.30 -0.07
N ILE A 53 21.69 -8.53 0.65
CA ILE A 53 21.89 -7.09 0.43
C ILE A 53 23.38 -6.90 0.20
N ASP A 54 23.73 -6.61 -1.05
CA ASP A 54 25.07 -6.19 -1.45
C ASP A 54 25.09 -4.67 -1.63
N ALA A 55 26.28 -4.07 -1.80
CA ALA A 55 26.42 -2.61 -1.95
C ALA A 55 25.60 -2.02 -3.12
N GLN A 56 25.31 -2.82 -4.15
CA GLN A 56 24.61 -2.35 -5.36
C GLN A 56 23.32 -3.10 -5.68
N GLU A 57 23.01 -4.18 -4.98
CA GLU A 57 21.88 -5.05 -5.32
C GLU A 57 21.22 -5.61 -4.07
N ILE A 58 19.90 -5.62 -4.06
CA ILE A 58 19.09 -6.36 -3.09
C ILE A 58 18.47 -7.53 -3.84
N ARG A 59 18.68 -8.74 -3.33
CA ARG A 59 17.99 -9.95 -3.78
C ARG A 59 17.09 -10.46 -2.68
N CYS A 60 15.79 -10.51 -2.93
CA CYS A 60 14.80 -11.03 -2.00
C CYS A 60 13.81 -11.95 -2.73
N SER A 61 13.04 -12.74 -1.98
CA SER A 61 11.98 -13.55 -2.57
C SER A 61 10.79 -12.68 -3.01
N HIS A 62 9.97 -13.20 -3.93
CA HIS A 62 8.69 -12.54 -4.28
C HIS A 62 7.78 -12.35 -3.05
N ARG A 63 7.84 -13.29 -2.09
CA ARG A 63 7.08 -13.19 -0.83
C ARG A 63 7.46 -11.93 -0.05
N LEU A 64 8.75 -11.63 0.09
CA LEU A 64 9.22 -10.41 0.74
C LEU A 64 8.85 -9.15 -0.03
N ALA A 65 8.92 -9.18 -1.36
CA ALA A 65 8.43 -8.08 -2.17
C ALA A 65 6.94 -7.82 -1.93
N ALA A 66 6.10 -8.87 -1.87
CA ALA A 66 4.66 -8.76 -1.61
C ALA A 66 4.33 -8.26 -0.18
N ALA A 67 5.18 -8.57 0.79
CA ALA A 67 4.99 -8.21 2.20
C ALA A 67 5.31 -6.75 2.53
N LEU A 68 6.10 -6.07 1.69
CA LEU A 68 6.39 -4.65 1.87
C LEU A 68 5.12 -3.81 1.70
N ASP A 69 4.99 -2.75 2.51
CA ASP A 69 3.96 -1.74 2.31
C ASP A 69 4.32 -0.79 1.15
N ALA A 70 3.37 0.06 0.76
CA ALA A 70 3.51 0.95 -0.39
C ALA A 70 4.71 1.92 -0.24
N GLU A 71 4.93 2.46 0.96
CA GLU A 71 5.97 3.46 1.22
C GLU A 71 7.37 2.84 1.19
N ALA A 72 7.60 1.74 1.90
CA ALA A 72 8.88 1.04 1.90
C ALA A 72 9.21 0.49 0.51
N ALA A 73 8.22 -0.05 -0.21
CA ALA A 73 8.40 -0.49 -1.59
C ALA A 73 8.83 0.67 -2.52
N SER A 74 8.19 1.83 -2.40
CA SER A 74 8.52 3.02 -3.18
C SER A 74 9.95 3.52 -2.89
N ALA A 75 10.36 3.56 -1.62
CA ALA A 75 11.71 3.91 -1.23
C ALA A 75 12.77 2.96 -1.79
N LEU A 76 12.41 1.68 -1.99
CA LEU A 76 13.23 0.65 -2.64
C LEU A 76 13.07 0.60 -4.17
N ALA A 77 12.34 1.54 -4.76
CA ALA A 77 12.01 1.58 -6.18
C ALA A 77 11.38 0.29 -6.72
N LEU A 78 10.61 -0.40 -5.88
CA LEU A 78 9.75 -1.49 -6.30
C LEU A 78 8.50 -0.95 -7.01
N PRO A 79 7.85 -1.77 -7.87
CA PRO A 79 6.58 -1.40 -8.47
C PRO A 79 5.51 -1.02 -7.42
N PRO A 80 4.64 -0.05 -7.73
CA PRO A 80 3.54 0.34 -6.85
C PRO A 80 2.54 -0.81 -6.71
N LEU A 81 1.68 -0.74 -5.69
CA LEU A 81 0.61 -1.72 -5.53
C LEU A 81 -0.36 -1.72 -6.71
N THR A 82 -1.02 -2.85 -6.92
CA THR A 82 -2.05 -2.99 -7.96
C THR A 82 -3.26 -2.11 -7.66
N ASP A 83 -3.82 -1.51 -8.70
CA ASP A 83 -5.09 -0.75 -8.71
C ASP A 83 -6.25 -1.59 -9.26
N MET A 84 -5.99 -2.88 -9.50
CA MET A 84 -6.95 -3.85 -10.02
C MET A 84 -7.69 -4.53 -8.88
N VAL A 85 -8.95 -4.84 -9.12
CA VAL A 85 -9.80 -5.61 -8.22
C VAL A 85 -9.57 -7.09 -8.49
N LEU A 86 -9.31 -7.87 -7.44
CA LEU A 86 -9.30 -9.32 -7.52
C LEU A 86 -10.73 -9.81 -7.33
N ARG A 87 -11.29 -10.46 -8.35
CA ARG A 87 -12.56 -11.18 -8.23
C ARG A 87 -12.30 -12.67 -8.14
N THR A 88 -12.84 -13.33 -7.15
CA THR A 88 -12.72 -14.79 -7.00
C THR A 88 -14.04 -15.47 -7.26
N ASP A 89 -13.95 -16.75 -7.63
CA ASP A 89 -15.09 -17.60 -7.89
C ASP A 89 -14.72 -19.08 -7.68
N VAL A 90 -15.73 -19.94 -7.67
CA VAL A 90 -15.56 -21.40 -7.61
C VAL A 90 -16.29 -22.01 -8.79
N ASP A 91 -15.55 -22.75 -9.62
CA ASP A 91 -16.14 -23.51 -10.73
C ASP A 91 -16.32 -24.98 -10.31
N GLY A 92 -17.43 -25.60 -10.70
CA GLY A 92 -17.71 -27.01 -10.44
C GLY A 92 -18.23 -27.31 -9.03
N ILE A 93 -18.45 -28.59 -8.74
CA ILE A 93 -18.98 -29.08 -7.46
C ILE A 93 -17.81 -29.62 -6.63
N VAL A 94 -17.80 -29.32 -5.34
CA VAL A 94 -16.81 -29.86 -4.39
C VAL A 94 -16.86 -31.40 -4.39
N GLY A 95 -15.70 -32.04 -4.51
CA GLY A 95 -15.55 -33.49 -4.62
C GLY A 95 -15.50 -33.98 -6.07
N ASP A 96 -15.92 -33.18 -7.05
CA ASP A 96 -15.84 -33.53 -8.46
C ASP A 96 -14.47 -33.19 -9.05
N ALA A 97 -14.08 -33.94 -10.09
CA ALA A 97 -12.87 -33.67 -10.87
C ALA A 97 -12.87 -32.28 -11.56
N GLY A 98 -14.04 -31.65 -11.67
CA GLY A 98 -14.23 -30.32 -12.26
C GLY A 98 -14.00 -29.16 -11.29
N PHE A 99 -13.84 -29.39 -9.99
CA PHE A 99 -13.71 -28.34 -8.99
C PHE A 99 -12.48 -27.45 -9.21
N ARG A 100 -12.66 -26.13 -9.27
CA ARG A 100 -11.55 -25.18 -9.45
C ARG A 100 -11.79 -23.90 -8.68
N LEU A 101 -10.71 -23.38 -8.10
CA LEU A 101 -10.65 -22.03 -7.58
C LEU A 101 -10.30 -21.08 -8.73
N ARG A 102 -11.13 -20.08 -8.97
CA ARG A 102 -10.93 -19.09 -10.04
C ARG A 102 -10.61 -17.73 -9.44
N ALA A 103 -9.67 -17.04 -10.08
CA ALA A 103 -9.27 -15.69 -9.73
C ALA A 103 -9.11 -14.87 -11.00
N ASP A 104 -9.89 -13.79 -11.11
CA ASP A 104 -9.94 -12.91 -12.26
C ASP A 104 -9.62 -11.47 -11.85
N TRP A 105 -8.97 -10.74 -12.76
CA TRP A 105 -8.63 -9.35 -12.53
C TRP A 105 -9.61 -8.42 -13.21
N PHE A 106 -10.02 -7.38 -12.50
CA PHE A 106 -10.91 -6.35 -13.01
C PHE A 106 -10.31 -4.96 -12.82
N ARG A 107 -10.62 -4.05 -13.75
CA ARG A 107 -10.35 -2.62 -13.59
C ARG A 107 -11.48 -1.84 -14.25
N ALA A 108 -12.06 -0.89 -13.51
CA ALA A 108 -13.19 -0.08 -13.98
C ALA A 108 -14.33 -0.94 -14.57
N GLY A 109 -14.68 -2.04 -13.90
CA GLY A 109 -15.73 -2.97 -14.33
C GLY A 109 -15.34 -3.93 -15.46
N HIS A 110 -14.16 -3.77 -16.09
CA HIS A 110 -13.73 -4.64 -17.19
C HIS A 110 -12.75 -5.71 -16.74
N ARG A 111 -12.97 -6.95 -17.19
CA ARG A 111 -12.02 -8.06 -16.98
C ARG A 111 -10.71 -7.77 -17.72
N LYS A 112 -9.60 -8.11 -17.08
CA LYS A 112 -8.24 -7.93 -17.58
C LYS A 112 -7.47 -9.24 -17.39
N THR A 113 -6.47 -9.46 -18.23
CA THR A 113 -5.63 -10.69 -18.22
C THR A 113 -4.15 -10.33 -18.09
N PRO A 114 -3.75 -9.67 -16.99
CA PRO A 114 -2.36 -9.31 -16.77
C PRO A 114 -1.49 -10.56 -16.59
N ARG A 115 -0.21 -10.46 -16.98
CA ARG A 115 0.75 -11.54 -16.75
C ARG A 115 1.32 -11.43 -15.34
N ARG A 116 1.19 -12.48 -14.53
CA ARG A 116 1.75 -12.54 -13.18
C ARG A 116 3.08 -13.28 -13.16
N VAL A 117 4.08 -12.73 -12.46
CA VAL A 117 5.30 -13.43 -12.07
C VAL A 117 5.55 -13.22 -10.58
N GLY A 118 5.16 -14.21 -9.78
CA GLY A 118 5.18 -14.12 -8.31
C GLY A 118 4.37 -12.93 -7.82
N ALA A 119 5.03 -12.02 -7.12
CA ALA A 119 4.43 -10.79 -6.58
C ALA A 119 4.25 -9.65 -7.59
N ILE A 120 4.73 -9.81 -8.84
CA ILE A 120 4.69 -8.74 -9.85
C ILE A 120 3.64 -9.07 -10.90
N LEU A 121 2.80 -8.07 -11.20
CA LEU A 121 1.74 -8.09 -12.19
C LEU A 121 2.13 -7.16 -13.34
N GLU A 122 2.34 -7.70 -14.53
CA GLU A 122 2.57 -6.94 -15.75
C GLU A 122 1.22 -6.52 -16.34
N THR A 123 0.93 -5.22 -16.29
CA THR A 123 -0.32 -4.65 -16.76
C THR A 123 -0.10 -3.68 -17.92
N ASP A 124 -1.20 -3.24 -18.54
CA ASP A 124 -1.25 -2.17 -19.55
C ASP A 124 -0.66 -0.84 -19.04
N ARG A 125 -0.67 -0.62 -17.72
CA ARG A 125 -0.05 0.54 -17.08
C ARG A 125 1.42 0.29 -16.68
N GLY A 126 1.97 -0.88 -16.95
CA GLY A 126 3.31 -1.30 -16.53
C GLY A 126 3.30 -2.12 -15.24
N ALA A 127 4.48 -2.51 -14.74
CA ALA A 127 4.60 -3.41 -13.60
C ALA A 127 3.90 -2.86 -12.34
N GLN A 128 3.15 -3.73 -11.68
CA GLN A 128 2.51 -3.51 -10.39
C GLN A 128 2.87 -4.64 -9.45
N ARG A 129 2.70 -4.40 -8.16
CA ARG A 129 2.94 -5.36 -7.10
C ARG A 129 1.62 -5.78 -6.50
N ILE A 130 1.47 -7.06 -6.24
CA ILE A 130 0.34 -7.58 -5.46
C ILE A 130 0.76 -7.71 -3.98
N PRO A 131 -0.14 -7.46 -3.02
CA PRO A 131 0.15 -7.64 -1.61
C PRO A 131 0.27 -9.14 -1.26
N LEU A 132 0.93 -9.44 -0.13
CA LEU A 132 1.24 -10.81 0.29
C LEU A 132 0.01 -11.72 0.36
N TRP A 133 -1.08 -11.26 0.97
CA TRP A 133 -2.31 -12.03 1.12
C TRP A 133 -2.91 -12.43 -0.24
N MET A 134 -2.81 -11.53 -1.23
CA MET A 134 -3.30 -11.75 -2.59
C MET A 134 -2.40 -12.73 -3.34
N MET A 135 -1.08 -12.63 -3.16
CA MET A 135 -0.13 -13.60 -3.71
C MET A 135 -0.39 -15.00 -3.15
N ASP A 136 -0.61 -15.13 -1.85
CA ASP A 136 -0.89 -16.41 -1.19
C ASP A 136 -2.21 -17.04 -1.70
N ALA A 137 -3.25 -16.23 -1.90
CA ALA A 137 -4.50 -16.68 -2.49
C ALA A 137 -4.31 -17.17 -3.94
N LEU A 138 -3.61 -16.41 -4.77
CA LEU A 138 -3.36 -16.76 -6.18
C LEU A 138 -2.49 -18.00 -6.31
N ASP A 139 -1.41 -18.10 -5.53
CA ASP A 139 -0.53 -19.28 -5.53
C ASP A 139 -1.31 -20.55 -5.10
N LEU A 140 -2.25 -20.42 -4.16
CA LEU A 140 -3.14 -21.52 -3.78
C LEU A 140 -4.10 -21.91 -4.90
N ALA A 141 -4.79 -20.93 -5.53
CA ALA A 141 -5.72 -21.21 -6.62
C ALA A 141 -5.03 -21.82 -7.85
N GLU A 142 -3.86 -21.29 -8.23
CA GLU A 142 -3.10 -21.78 -9.38
C GLU A 142 -2.43 -23.14 -9.13
N GLY A 143 -2.02 -23.41 -7.88
CA GLY A 143 -1.36 -24.64 -7.47
C GLY A 143 -2.30 -25.80 -7.19
N TYR A 144 -3.56 -25.52 -6.88
CA TYR A 144 -4.55 -26.53 -6.50
C TYR A 144 -5.02 -27.38 -7.70
N ARG A 145 -5.26 -28.67 -7.45
CA ARG A 145 -5.72 -29.65 -8.46
C ARG A 145 -6.84 -30.48 -7.84
N ALA A 146 -8.00 -30.49 -8.51
CA ALA A 146 -9.14 -31.31 -8.09
C ALA A 146 -8.91 -32.81 -8.29
N GLY A 147 -9.79 -33.61 -7.69
CA GLY A 147 -9.73 -35.07 -7.71
C GLY A 147 -8.97 -35.69 -6.54
N GLN A 148 -8.69 -34.90 -5.48
CA GLN A 148 -8.10 -35.40 -4.23
C GLN A 148 -9.16 -35.75 -3.15
N GLY A 149 -10.44 -35.72 -3.53
CA GLY A 149 -11.58 -35.98 -2.65
C GLY A 149 -12.13 -34.71 -1.99
N ASP A 150 -13.38 -34.79 -1.57
CA ASP A 150 -14.15 -33.68 -0.98
C ASP A 150 -13.42 -32.97 0.18
N ALA A 151 -12.75 -33.71 1.06
CA ALA A 151 -12.02 -33.14 2.19
C ALA A 151 -10.86 -32.22 1.75
N ALA A 152 -10.14 -32.58 0.67
CA ALA A 152 -9.05 -31.77 0.14
C ALA A 152 -9.57 -30.49 -0.51
N ASP A 153 -10.67 -30.60 -1.24
CA ASP A 153 -11.37 -29.48 -1.87
C ASP A 153 -11.89 -28.49 -0.82
N TRP A 154 -12.49 -28.99 0.27
CA TRP A 154 -12.94 -28.16 1.39
C TRP A 154 -11.79 -27.47 2.12
N GLU A 155 -10.66 -28.15 2.35
CA GLU A 155 -9.50 -27.53 2.99
C GLU A 155 -8.88 -26.47 2.08
N ALA A 156 -8.78 -26.72 0.77
CA ALA A 156 -8.30 -25.73 -0.19
C ALA A 156 -9.20 -24.48 -0.19
N LEU A 157 -10.52 -24.68 -0.18
CA LEU A 157 -11.50 -23.59 -0.09
C LEU A 157 -11.34 -22.78 1.21
N ALA A 158 -11.19 -23.45 2.35
CA ALA A 158 -11.01 -22.80 3.65
C ALA A 158 -9.69 -22.02 3.72
N ARG A 159 -8.60 -22.56 3.17
CA ARG A 159 -7.31 -21.87 3.05
C ARG A 159 -7.41 -20.65 2.15
N PHE A 160 -8.07 -20.78 1.00
CA PHE A 160 -8.25 -19.69 0.04
C PHE A 160 -9.02 -18.53 0.66
N ARG A 161 -10.12 -18.83 1.36
CA ARG A 161 -10.87 -17.83 2.12
C ARG A 161 -10.02 -17.13 3.18
N ARG A 162 -9.23 -17.86 3.96
CA ARG A 162 -8.34 -17.26 4.98
C ARG A 162 -7.33 -16.29 4.37
N CYS A 163 -6.85 -16.55 3.16
CA CYS A 163 -5.96 -15.62 2.46
C CYS A 163 -6.69 -14.33 2.03
N LEU A 164 -7.99 -14.38 1.75
CA LEU A 164 -8.78 -13.24 1.25
C LEU A 164 -9.45 -12.42 2.35
N ASP A 165 -9.47 -12.92 3.58
CA ASP A 165 -10.05 -12.26 4.74
C ASP A 165 -8.96 -11.89 5.78
N PRO A 166 -8.21 -10.80 5.57
CA PRO A 166 -7.12 -10.41 6.46
C PRO A 166 -7.58 -9.86 7.82
N GLY A 167 -8.86 -10.01 8.21
CA GLY A 167 -9.43 -9.48 9.45
C GLY A 167 -10.17 -10.48 10.35
N VAL A 168 -10.36 -11.73 9.93
CA VAL A 168 -11.10 -12.74 10.73
C VAL A 168 -10.16 -13.79 11.30
N THR A 169 -9.74 -13.59 12.56
CA THR A 169 -9.20 -14.65 13.41
C THR A 169 -10.33 -15.39 14.10
N GLY A 170 -10.76 -16.53 13.55
CA GLY A 170 -11.69 -17.44 14.25
C GLY A 170 -11.99 -18.72 13.45
N PRO A 171 -11.98 -19.91 14.08
CA PRO A 171 -12.42 -21.14 13.44
C PRO A 171 -13.94 -21.27 13.56
N GLY A 172 -14.63 -21.46 12.44
CA GLY A 172 -16.05 -21.79 12.41
C GLY A 172 -16.30 -22.93 11.44
N SER A 173 -16.09 -24.17 11.87
CA SER A 173 -16.48 -25.35 11.09
C SER A 173 -17.86 -25.81 11.52
N ASP A 174 -18.87 -25.51 10.70
CA ASP A 174 -20.19 -26.13 10.80
C ASP A 174 -20.73 -26.48 9.40
N ARG A 175 -21.66 -27.41 9.29
CA ARG A 175 -22.24 -27.86 8.01
C ARG A 175 -23.03 -26.75 7.31
N ALA A 176 -23.62 -25.83 8.08
CA ALA A 176 -24.19 -24.57 7.57
C ALA A 176 -23.09 -23.58 7.11
N ALA A 177 -21.91 -23.60 7.75
CA ALA A 177 -20.77 -22.80 7.33
C ALA A 177 -20.20 -23.25 5.98
N ARG A 178 -20.36 -24.53 5.60
CA ARG A 178 -19.93 -25.09 4.31
C ARG A 178 -20.78 -24.61 3.13
N LEU A 179 -22.11 -24.61 3.25
CA LEU A 179 -23.01 -24.00 2.24
C LEU A 179 -22.77 -22.49 2.15
N SER A 180 -22.55 -21.84 3.29
CA SER A 180 -22.12 -20.44 3.35
C SER A 180 -20.74 -20.17 2.74
N MET A 181 -19.88 -21.18 2.50
CA MET A 181 -18.50 -20.96 2.07
C MET A 181 -18.34 -20.89 0.55
N THR A 182 -19.10 -21.67 -0.20
CA THR A 182 -19.14 -21.58 -1.67
C THR A 182 -19.87 -20.32 -2.12
N ASP A 183 -21.04 -20.04 -1.54
CA ASP A 183 -21.79 -18.79 -1.79
C ASP A 183 -21.00 -17.53 -1.42
N PHE A 184 -20.09 -17.63 -0.45
CA PHE A 184 -19.23 -16.53 -0.04
C PHE A 184 -18.15 -16.19 -1.08
N LEU A 185 -17.60 -17.21 -1.76
CA LEU A 185 -16.54 -17.00 -2.74
C LEU A 185 -17.10 -16.64 -4.12
N SER A 186 -18.33 -17.04 -4.42
CA SER A 186 -19.05 -16.63 -5.62
C SER A 186 -19.21 -15.10 -5.67
N GLY A 187 -18.48 -14.47 -6.59
CA GLY A 187 -18.55 -13.02 -6.78
C GLY A 187 -17.86 -12.21 -5.69
N LEU A 188 -16.91 -12.79 -4.96
CA LEU A 188 -16.09 -12.06 -4.01
C LEU A 188 -15.14 -11.10 -4.77
N GLU A 189 -15.24 -9.80 -4.51
CA GLU A 189 -14.41 -8.72 -5.03
C GLU A 189 -13.60 -8.10 -3.90
N VAL A 190 -12.27 -8.07 -4.06
CA VAL A 190 -11.35 -7.48 -3.09
C VAL A 190 -10.56 -6.35 -3.74
N SER A 191 -10.71 -5.14 -3.18
CA SER A 191 -10.02 -3.91 -3.56
C SER A 191 -9.00 -3.50 -2.51
N LEU A 192 -8.02 -2.69 -2.90
CA LEU A 192 -6.93 -2.24 -2.03
C LEU A 192 -6.85 -0.70 -2.01
N ALA A 193 -6.73 -0.11 -0.83
CA ALA A 193 -6.45 1.31 -0.66
C ALA A 193 -5.18 1.54 0.15
N ASP A 194 -4.31 2.41 -0.36
CA ASP A 194 -3.06 2.83 0.28
C ASP A 194 -2.99 4.35 0.50
N ARG A 195 -4.01 5.10 0.07
CA ARG A 195 -4.15 6.54 0.29
C ARG A 195 -5.59 6.91 0.65
N PHE A 196 -5.75 8.04 1.34
CA PHE A 196 -7.04 8.60 1.74
C PHE A 196 -7.11 10.09 1.46
N SER A 197 -8.31 10.57 1.15
CA SER A 197 -8.63 12.00 1.11
C SER A 197 -9.67 12.36 2.17
N ILE A 198 -9.74 13.64 2.49
CA ILE A 198 -10.75 14.26 3.35
C ILE A 198 -11.72 15.00 2.42
N ALA A 199 -12.98 14.60 2.45
CA ALA A 199 -14.07 15.26 1.75
C ALA A 199 -14.91 16.05 2.76
N PRO A 200 -14.96 17.40 2.68
CA PRO A 200 -15.81 18.20 3.56
C PRO A 200 -17.29 17.83 3.37
N CYS A 201 -18.03 17.71 4.47
CA CYS A 201 -19.48 17.54 4.42
C CYS A 201 -20.16 18.87 4.03
N ALA A 202 -21.44 18.81 3.66
CA ALA A 202 -22.25 20.01 3.42
C ALA A 202 -22.35 20.92 4.67
N SER A 203 -22.13 20.37 5.87
CA SER A 203 -21.86 21.15 7.09
C SER A 203 -20.36 21.43 7.19
N ASP A 204 -20.00 22.72 7.35
CA ASP A 204 -18.62 23.25 7.33
C ASP A 204 -17.74 22.80 8.53
N ASP A 205 -18.21 21.85 9.33
CA ASP A 205 -17.56 21.36 10.54
C ASP A 205 -17.34 19.84 10.58
N ASP A 206 -17.68 19.12 9.52
CA ASP A 206 -17.54 17.66 9.44
C ASP A 206 -16.91 17.21 8.11
N PHE A 207 -16.37 16.00 8.09
CA PHE A 207 -15.74 15.43 6.90
C PHE A 207 -15.90 13.92 6.81
N GLU A 208 -15.89 13.45 5.57
CA GLU A 208 -15.80 12.04 5.23
C GLU A 208 -14.41 11.65 4.74
N VAL A 209 -14.08 10.39 4.94
CA VAL A 209 -12.84 9.79 4.44
C VAL A 209 -13.13 9.04 3.15
N VAL A 210 -12.31 9.29 2.12
CA VAL A 210 -12.45 8.64 0.80
C VAL A 210 -11.18 7.82 0.49
N PRO A 211 -11.30 6.50 0.24
CA PRO A 211 -10.17 5.62 -0.03
C PRO A 211 -9.75 5.61 -1.51
N PHE A 212 -8.44 5.57 -1.76
CA PHE A 212 -7.86 5.54 -3.11
C PHE A 212 -6.70 4.55 -3.22
N SER A 213 -6.47 4.04 -4.44
CA SER A 213 -5.17 3.51 -4.85
C SER A 213 -4.26 4.64 -5.32
N GLY A 214 -3.06 4.72 -4.75
CA GLY A 214 -2.06 5.74 -5.00
C GLY A 214 -1.64 5.83 -6.47
N ARG A 215 -1.81 4.75 -7.23
CA ARG A 215 -1.56 4.75 -8.67
C ARG A 215 -2.57 5.59 -9.46
N ARG A 216 -3.85 5.61 -9.06
CA ARG A 216 -4.86 6.46 -9.73
C ARG A 216 -4.62 7.94 -9.48
N ILE A 217 -4.05 8.27 -8.32
CA ILE A 217 -3.77 9.65 -7.90
C ILE A 217 -2.50 10.19 -8.56
N ASP A 218 -1.46 9.37 -8.75
CA ASP A 218 -0.18 9.84 -9.33
C ASP A 218 -0.32 10.36 -10.78
N GLU A 219 -1.46 10.12 -11.43
CA GLU A 219 -1.82 10.65 -12.75
C GLU A 219 -2.45 12.07 -12.69
N ILE A 220 -2.85 12.58 -11.52
CA ILE A 220 -3.62 13.83 -11.36
C ILE A 220 -2.98 14.74 -10.31
N ALA A 221 -2.65 15.97 -10.69
CA ALA A 221 -2.04 16.97 -9.82
C ALA A 221 -3.11 17.91 -9.22
N SER A 222 -3.29 17.84 -7.91
CA SER A 222 -4.13 18.69 -7.04
C SER A 222 -5.62 18.71 -7.41
N ASP A 223 -6.47 18.33 -6.45
CA ASP A 223 -7.90 18.01 -6.56
C ASP A 223 -8.20 16.63 -7.18
N VAL A 224 -8.31 15.64 -6.29
CA VAL A 224 -8.74 14.28 -6.64
C VAL A 224 -10.25 14.18 -6.47
N PRO A 225 -11.04 14.07 -7.55
CA PRO A 225 -12.49 13.93 -7.42
C PRO A 225 -12.87 12.59 -6.76
N GLU A 226 -13.96 12.60 -5.99
CA GLU A 226 -14.48 11.41 -5.30
C GLU A 226 -14.82 10.26 -6.25
N SER A 227 -15.12 10.56 -7.51
CA SER A 227 -15.39 9.56 -8.56
C SER A 227 -14.20 8.65 -8.87
N LEU A 228 -12.99 8.99 -8.42
CA LEU A 228 -11.79 8.16 -8.55
C LEU A 228 -11.59 7.19 -7.38
N SER A 229 -12.47 7.25 -6.38
CA SER A 229 -12.52 6.32 -5.26
C SER A 229 -12.41 4.87 -5.73
N GLU A 230 -11.81 4.02 -4.90
CA GLU A 230 -11.82 2.57 -5.13
C GLU A 230 -13.22 1.97 -5.06
N LEU A 231 -14.18 2.72 -4.52
CA LEU A 231 -15.53 2.29 -4.23
C LEU A 231 -16.55 3.06 -5.07
N GLY A 232 -17.60 2.36 -5.52
CA GLY A 232 -18.81 3.00 -6.03
C GLY A 232 -19.54 3.77 -4.92
N THR A 233 -20.50 4.62 -5.29
CA THR A 233 -21.17 5.53 -4.35
C THR A 233 -21.81 4.81 -3.16
N ALA A 234 -22.48 3.68 -3.40
CA ALA A 234 -23.14 2.92 -2.33
C ALA A 234 -22.12 2.25 -1.40
N GLU A 235 -21.06 1.67 -1.97
CA GLU A 235 -19.98 1.05 -1.22
C GLU A 235 -19.19 2.08 -0.41
N LEU A 236 -18.98 3.28 -0.96
CA LEU A 236 -18.31 4.39 -0.30
C LEU A 236 -19.08 4.85 0.94
N GLN A 237 -20.39 5.02 0.83
CA GLN A 237 -21.25 5.37 1.97
C GLN A 237 -21.25 4.30 3.06
N ASP A 238 -21.23 3.02 2.68
CA ASP A 238 -21.14 1.93 3.64
C ASP A 238 -19.78 1.86 4.34
N PHE A 239 -18.69 2.09 3.59
CA PHE A 239 -17.36 2.27 4.17
C PHE A 239 -17.33 3.41 5.19
N GLN A 240 -17.79 4.60 4.81
CA GLN A 240 -17.82 5.80 5.65
C GLN A 240 -18.60 5.56 6.96
N ARG A 241 -19.80 4.97 6.86
CA ARG A 241 -20.61 4.58 8.02
C ARG A 241 -19.88 3.59 8.93
N LYS A 242 -19.25 2.55 8.36
CA LYS A 242 -18.49 1.55 9.13
C LYS A 242 -17.25 2.14 9.77
N LEU A 243 -16.55 3.04 9.08
CA LEU A 243 -15.37 3.73 9.59
C LEU A 243 -15.74 4.60 10.80
N ARG A 244 -16.82 5.38 10.72
CA ARG A 244 -17.30 6.19 11.85
C ARG A 244 -17.72 5.33 13.04
N SER A 245 -18.45 4.23 12.80
CA SER A 245 -19.01 3.41 13.88
C SER A 245 -18.03 2.40 14.51
N ARG A 246 -17.09 1.87 13.74
CA ARG A 246 -16.15 0.81 14.18
C ARG A 246 -14.70 1.26 14.28
N GLY A 247 -14.38 2.44 13.75
CA GLY A 247 -13.04 2.97 13.70
C GLY A 247 -12.17 2.37 12.59
N ALA A 248 -10.86 2.60 12.69
CA ALA A 248 -9.89 2.18 11.69
C ALA A 248 -9.67 0.66 11.75
N LEU A 249 -10.11 -0.04 10.70
CA LEU A 249 -9.89 -1.48 10.52
C LEU A 249 -8.91 -1.73 9.37
N HIS A 250 -8.22 -2.86 9.39
CA HIS A 250 -7.36 -3.28 8.28
C HIS A 250 -8.15 -3.76 7.05
N ALA A 251 -9.41 -4.17 7.25
CA ALA A 251 -10.30 -4.57 6.18
C ALA A 251 -11.75 -4.22 6.52
N PHE A 252 -12.48 -3.78 5.50
CA PHE A 252 -13.90 -3.46 5.57
C PHE A 252 -14.67 -4.37 4.62
N ARG A 253 -15.53 -5.21 5.18
CA ARG A 253 -16.57 -5.89 4.40
C ARG A 253 -17.64 -4.86 4.07
N LEU A 254 -17.92 -4.61 2.80
CA LEU A 254 -18.85 -3.58 2.35
C LEU A 254 -20.25 -4.20 2.13
N SER A 255 -20.54 -4.65 0.91
CA SER A 255 -21.72 -5.47 0.59
C SER A 255 -21.41 -6.96 0.64
N SER A 256 -22.41 -7.80 0.33
CA SER A 256 -22.14 -9.22 0.06
C SER A 256 -21.07 -9.34 -1.02
N GLY A 257 -20.02 -10.13 -0.73
CA GLY A 257 -18.91 -10.34 -1.65
C GLY A 257 -17.95 -9.16 -1.83
N LYS A 258 -18.14 -7.96 -1.27
CA LYS A 258 -17.21 -6.83 -1.54
C LYS A 258 -16.37 -6.46 -0.33
N TYR A 259 -15.05 -6.34 -0.52
CA TYR A 259 -14.08 -6.06 0.53
C TYR A 259 -13.13 -4.94 0.11
N LEU A 260 -12.85 -4.04 1.05
CA LEU A 260 -11.77 -3.06 0.95
C LEU A 260 -10.69 -3.40 1.97
N VAL A 261 -9.47 -3.67 1.50
CA VAL A 261 -8.29 -3.89 2.36
C VAL A 261 -7.46 -2.62 2.39
N ILE A 262 -6.98 -2.26 3.58
CA ILE A 262 -6.17 -1.06 3.82
C ILE A 262 -4.70 -1.45 3.92
N ASP A 263 -3.85 -0.78 3.13
CA ASP A 263 -2.40 -0.97 3.21
C ASP A 263 -1.87 -0.59 4.59
N ARG A 264 -0.88 -1.35 5.06
CA ARG A 264 -0.32 -1.22 6.42
C ARG A 264 0.33 0.15 6.66
N ALA A 265 0.87 0.81 5.64
CA ALA A 265 1.43 2.16 5.78
C ALA A 265 0.35 3.24 5.93
N ALA A 266 -0.86 2.99 5.44
CA ALA A 266 -1.96 3.94 5.47
C ALA A 266 -2.76 3.90 6.78
N ALA A 267 -2.68 2.81 7.54
CA ALA A 267 -3.44 2.61 8.78
C ALA A 267 -3.27 3.73 9.83
N PRO A 268 -2.06 4.23 10.15
CA PRO A 268 -1.91 5.30 11.15
C PRO A 268 -2.59 6.61 10.74
N ALA A 269 -2.60 6.91 9.43
CA ALA A 269 -3.30 8.09 8.93
C ALA A 269 -4.82 7.93 9.09
N LEU A 270 -5.34 6.72 8.81
CA LEU A 270 -6.76 6.41 8.99
C LEU A 270 -7.19 6.50 10.46
N GLU A 271 -6.37 6.01 11.38
CA GLU A 271 -6.60 6.12 12.84
C GLU A 271 -6.73 7.58 13.29
N VAL A 272 -5.85 8.47 12.80
CA VAL A 272 -5.96 9.91 13.07
C VAL A 272 -7.25 10.49 12.51
N MET A 273 -7.60 10.15 11.27
CA MET A 273 -8.84 10.64 10.65
C MET A 273 -10.07 10.23 11.47
N VAL A 274 -10.15 8.97 11.90
CA VAL A 274 -11.21 8.46 12.78
C VAL A 274 -11.25 9.21 14.11
N ALA A 275 -10.10 9.41 14.74
CA ALA A 275 -10.02 10.16 16.00
C ALA A 275 -10.53 11.60 15.82
N MET A 276 -10.21 12.23 14.68
CA MET A 276 -10.66 13.59 14.38
C MET A 276 -12.15 13.66 14.05
N GLN A 277 -12.75 12.63 13.43
CA GLN A 277 -14.21 12.59 13.24
C GLN A 277 -14.99 12.66 14.57
N HIS A 278 -14.38 12.19 15.67
CA HIS A 278 -14.98 12.23 17.01
C HIS A 278 -14.49 13.42 17.87
N ALA A 279 -13.62 14.28 17.33
CA ALA A 279 -13.10 15.44 18.04
C ALA A 279 -14.12 16.58 18.09
N SER A 280 -13.81 17.65 18.85
CA SER A 280 -14.64 18.85 18.90
C SER A 280 -14.75 19.53 17.52
N ALA A 281 -15.83 20.27 17.26
CA ALA A 281 -16.04 20.95 15.98
C ALA A 281 -14.91 21.93 15.62
N GLU A 282 -14.28 22.56 16.63
CA GLU A 282 -13.12 23.42 16.43
C GLU A 282 -11.89 22.63 15.95
N GLU A 283 -11.59 21.51 16.61
CA GLU A 283 -10.49 20.64 16.22
C GLU A 283 -10.70 20.02 14.84
N ARG A 284 -11.95 19.63 14.51
CA ARG A 284 -12.29 19.14 13.16
C ARG A 284 -12.02 20.19 12.10
N ARG A 285 -12.50 21.42 12.29
CA ARG A 285 -12.22 22.54 11.37
C ARG A 285 -10.73 22.83 11.22
N ALA A 286 -9.98 22.80 12.33
CA ALA A 286 -8.54 22.97 12.28
C ALA A 286 -7.85 21.84 11.51
N PHE A 287 -8.29 20.60 11.72
CA PHE A 287 -7.77 19.43 11.02
C PHE A 287 -8.07 19.45 9.52
N MET A 288 -9.30 19.78 9.11
CA MET A 288 -9.66 19.91 7.69
C MET A 288 -8.81 20.95 6.96
N ARG A 289 -8.51 22.08 7.60
CA ARG A 289 -7.63 23.13 7.03
C ARG A 289 -6.18 22.68 6.89
N ASN A 290 -5.66 21.93 7.85
CA ASN A 290 -4.27 21.47 7.82
C ASN A 290 -4.11 20.10 8.52
N PRO A 291 -4.38 19.00 7.81
CA PRO A 291 -4.34 17.66 8.40
C PRO A 291 -2.91 17.13 8.55
N ARG A 292 -1.97 17.66 7.76
CA ARG A 292 -0.59 17.15 7.63
C ARG A 292 0.15 17.03 8.95
N PRO A 293 0.18 18.03 9.86
CA PRO A 293 0.95 17.93 11.09
C PRO A 293 0.50 16.78 11.97
N ARG A 294 -0.81 16.60 12.19
CA ARG A 294 -1.35 15.53 13.04
C ARG A 294 -1.07 14.14 12.44
N ILE A 295 -1.32 13.97 11.14
CA ILE A 295 -1.04 12.71 10.43
C ILE A 295 0.45 12.38 10.49
N THR A 296 1.32 13.36 10.19
CA THR A 296 2.78 13.19 10.20
C THR A 296 3.24 12.70 11.57
N THR A 297 2.82 13.37 12.65
CA THR A 297 3.17 12.98 14.03
C THR A 297 2.74 11.55 14.34
N ALA A 298 1.52 11.14 13.99
CA ALA A 298 1.06 9.77 14.22
C ALA A 298 1.89 8.74 13.48
N VAL A 299 2.18 8.97 12.19
CA VAL A 299 3.06 8.10 11.40
C VAL A 299 4.44 7.97 12.04
N TRP A 300 5.05 9.08 12.47
CA TRP A 300 6.34 9.04 13.17
C TRP A 300 6.29 8.22 14.46
N THR A 301 5.23 8.38 15.26
CA THR A 301 5.05 7.63 16.52
C THR A 301 4.93 6.13 16.25
N THR A 302 4.13 5.72 15.27
CA THR A 302 4.00 4.31 14.90
C THR A 302 5.32 3.72 14.39
N LEU A 303 6.06 4.48 13.56
CA LEU A 303 7.38 4.05 13.08
C LEU A 303 8.40 3.91 14.23
N ALA A 304 8.37 4.83 15.20
CA ALA A 304 9.23 4.75 16.38
C ALA A 304 8.91 3.53 17.26
N ALA A 305 7.62 3.24 17.48
CA ALA A 305 7.18 2.08 18.24
C ALA A 305 7.58 0.76 17.55
N ARG A 306 7.40 0.65 16.23
CA ARG A 306 7.85 -0.51 15.44
C ARG A 306 9.36 -0.72 15.49
N LYS A 307 10.14 0.37 15.48
CA LYS A 307 11.60 0.28 15.63
C LYS A 307 11.98 -0.30 16.99
N ALA A 308 11.27 0.07 18.05
CA ALA A 308 11.51 -0.46 19.40
C ALA A 308 11.16 -1.95 19.50
N SER A 309 10.09 -2.41 18.83
CA SER A 309 9.70 -3.83 18.84
C SER A 309 10.61 -4.73 17.98
N ASN A 310 11.20 -4.18 16.91
CA ASN A 310 12.03 -4.94 15.97
C ASN A 310 13.54 -4.86 16.25
N ALA A 311 13.96 -4.27 17.38
CA ALA A 311 15.37 -4.24 17.76
C ALA A 311 15.84 -5.66 18.16
N PRO A 312 16.83 -6.27 17.46
CA PRO A 312 17.31 -7.59 17.84
C PRO A 312 17.98 -7.53 19.22
N PRO A 313 17.82 -8.56 20.08
CA PRO A 313 18.59 -8.63 21.31
C PRO A 313 20.08 -8.61 20.97
N ALA A 314 20.86 -7.82 21.72
CA ALA A 314 22.26 -7.45 21.45
C ALA A 314 23.24 -8.62 21.23
N ARG A 315 22.81 -9.87 21.39
CA ARG A 315 23.61 -11.09 21.23
C ARG A 315 23.48 -11.80 19.88
N CYS A 316 22.56 -11.41 18.99
CA CYS A 316 22.30 -12.14 17.72
C CYS A 316 23.22 -11.79 16.53
N TRP A 317 23.97 -10.69 16.59
CA TRP A 317 24.73 -10.16 15.44
C TRP A 317 25.84 -11.09 14.92
N TRP A 318 26.36 -12.02 15.74
CA TRP A 318 27.46 -12.90 15.33
C TRP A 318 27.02 -14.21 14.64
N ARG A 319 25.78 -14.67 14.82
CA ARG A 319 25.35 -16.00 14.33
C ARG A 319 24.78 -15.99 12.90
N GLN A 320 24.22 -14.87 12.44
CA GLN A 320 23.59 -14.74 11.13
C GLN A 320 24.58 -14.75 9.95
N ARG A 321 25.84 -14.32 10.17
CA ARG A 321 26.86 -14.23 9.11
C ARG A 321 27.33 -15.58 8.58
N ASN A 322 27.24 -16.65 9.37
CA ASN A 322 27.74 -17.98 9.00
C ASN A 322 26.68 -18.93 8.41
N MET A 323 25.38 -18.61 8.52
CA MET A 323 24.31 -19.52 8.10
C MET A 323 23.85 -19.30 6.64
N GLN A 324 24.17 -18.15 6.03
CA GLN A 324 23.75 -17.80 4.67
C GLN A 324 24.50 -18.52 3.53
N ARG A 325 25.50 -19.37 3.84
CA ARG A 325 26.28 -20.11 2.82
C ARG A 325 25.68 -21.45 2.38
N SER A 326 24.62 -21.94 3.03
CA SER A 326 24.10 -23.28 2.77
C SER A 326 22.58 -23.29 2.66
N ARG A 327 22.05 -22.95 1.47
CA ARG A 327 20.77 -23.44 0.91
C ARG A 327 20.55 -22.80 -0.46
N ARG A 328 21.03 -23.46 -1.52
CA ARG A 328 20.59 -23.20 -2.90
C ARG A 328 19.32 -24.03 -3.14
N GLY A 329 18.16 -23.39 -3.00
CA GLY A 329 16.90 -23.90 -3.51
C GLY A 329 16.37 -22.89 -4.53
N SER A 330 16.19 -23.32 -5.77
CA SER A 330 15.66 -22.50 -6.87
C SER A 330 14.17 -22.22 -6.65
N ARG A 331 13.83 -21.07 -6.07
CA ARG A 331 12.53 -20.41 -6.21
C ARG A 331 12.74 -18.92 -6.47
N GLY A 332 11.85 -18.31 -7.23
CA GLY A 332 12.05 -17.00 -7.89
C GLY A 332 12.53 -15.88 -6.96
N TRP A 333 13.68 -15.29 -7.32
CA TRP A 333 14.26 -14.12 -6.67
C TRP A 333 13.91 -12.85 -7.45
N VAL A 334 13.63 -11.78 -6.69
CA VAL A 334 13.51 -10.39 -7.14
C VAL A 334 14.87 -9.71 -6.92
N SER A 335 15.32 -8.94 -7.91
CA SER A 335 16.58 -8.17 -7.89
C SER A 335 16.29 -6.68 -8.00
N ILE A 336 16.77 -5.89 -7.04
CA ILE A 336 16.69 -4.43 -7.03
C ILE A 336 18.11 -3.88 -7.16
N ARG A 337 18.39 -3.08 -8.19
CA ARG A 337 19.71 -2.46 -8.39
C ARG A 337 19.72 -1.02 -7.86
N SER A 338 20.82 -0.61 -7.25
CA SER A 338 20.98 0.75 -6.68
C SER A 338 20.77 1.88 -7.70
N ARG A 339 21.01 1.62 -9.00
CA ARG A 339 20.73 2.60 -10.07
C ARG A 339 19.25 2.93 -10.26
N ASN A 340 18.34 2.09 -9.78
CA ASN A 340 16.90 2.32 -9.86
C ASN A 340 16.36 3.09 -8.65
N LEU A 341 17.16 3.27 -7.59
CA LEU A 341 16.78 4.03 -6.41
C LEU A 341 16.92 5.53 -6.71
N THR A 342 15.79 6.24 -6.71
CA THR A 342 15.81 7.69 -6.91
C THR A 342 16.14 8.41 -5.61
N CYS A 343 17.30 9.05 -5.56
CA CYS A 343 17.67 9.98 -4.50
C CYS A 343 16.77 11.22 -4.59
N SER A 344 15.78 11.33 -3.71
CA SER A 344 14.98 12.56 -3.61
C SER A 344 15.81 13.64 -2.92
N LYS A 345 16.59 14.41 -3.70
CA LYS A 345 17.08 15.70 -3.25
C LYS A 345 15.89 16.65 -3.21
N ALA A 346 15.43 16.99 -2.01
CA ALA A 346 14.60 18.17 -1.80
C ALA A 346 15.37 19.37 -2.37
N ALA A 347 14.91 19.90 -3.51
CA ALA A 347 15.51 21.05 -4.15
C ALA A 347 15.16 22.30 -3.34
N ALA A 348 16.02 22.66 -2.39
CA ALA A 348 16.08 24.01 -1.88
C ALA A 348 16.50 24.93 -3.04
N ARG A 349 15.55 25.73 -3.55
CA ARG A 349 15.86 26.80 -4.52
C ARG A 349 16.54 27.96 -3.79
N PRO A 350 17.73 28.43 -4.23
CA PRO A 350 18.32 29.64 -3.70
C PRO A 350 17.77 30.88 -4.42
N GLY A 351 17.40 31.89 -3.63
CA GLY A 351 17.52 33.31 -3.96
C GLY A 351 16.82 33.86 -5.21
N PHE A 352 15.66 34.49 -5.02
CA PHE A 352 15.27 35.64 -5.83
C PHE A 352 14.76 36.74 -4.88
N ARG A 353 15.66 37.63 -4.46
CA ARG A 353 15.30 38.92 -3.86
C ARG A 353 14.75 39.79 -4.98
N LYS A 354 13.46 40.10 -4.95
CA LYS A 354 12.93 41.29 -5.62
C LYS A 354 12.56 42.31 -4.56
N SER A 355 13.34 43.37 -4.56
CA SER A 355 13.14 44.61 -3.84
C SER A 355 11.79 45.22 -4.23
N PHE A 356 10.90 45.42 -3.26
CA PHE A 356 9.74 46.32 -3.39
C PHE A 356 10.09 47.62 -2.67
N PRO A 357 10.04 48.79 -3.34
CA PRO A 357 10.14 50.06 -2.65
C PRO A 357 8.79 50.40 -1.99
N LEU A 358 8.79 50.44 -0.66
CA LEU A 358 7.78 51.12 0.15
C LEU A 358 7.91 52.62 -0.10
N ARG A 359 6.92 53.22 -0.78
CA ARG A 359 6.76 54.67 -0.89
C ARG A 359 5.59 55.09 0.01
N TRP A 360 5.92 55.67 1.15
CA TRP A 360 5.03 56.53 1.94
C TRP A 360 4.78 57.84 1.18
N PRO A 361 3.57 58.37 1.12
CA PRO A 361 3.35 59.80 0.97
C PRO A 361 3.04 60.42 2.33
N ALA A 362 3.88 61.37 2.73
CA ALA A 362 3.61 62.31 3.80
C ALA A 362 2.79 63.50 3.27
N MET A 363 2.07 64.12 4.22
CA MET A 363 1.08 65.19 4.11
C MET A 363 1.58 66.51 3.52
N SER A 364 0.66 67.24 2.90
CA SER A 364 0.41 68.71 2.97
C SER A 364 -0.49 69.06 1.77
N GLY A 365 -1.60 69.77 1.82
CA GLY A 365 -2.14 70.79 2.72
C GLY A 365 -2.86 71.79 1.79
N GLY A 366 -4.10 72.19 2.07
CA GLY A 366 -4.80 73.17 1.22
C GLY A 366 -6.30 73.24 1.45
N PHE A 367 -6.71 74.08 2.40
CA PHE A 367 -8.03 74.74 2.45
C PHE A 367 -8.18 75.66 1.22
N PRO A 368 -9.42 75.90 0.73
CA PRO A 368 -10.09 77.14 1.17
C PRO A 368 -11.60 77.00 1.43
N MET A 369 -12.08 77.98 2.20
CA MET A 369 -13.48 78.30 2.49
C MET A 369 -14.23 78.92 1.30
N ASN A 370 -15.56 78.95 1.48
CA ASN A 370 -16.57 79.91 1.04
C ASN A 370 -17.39 79.59 -0.22
N GLY A 371 -18.70 79.68 -0.03
CA GLY A 371 -19.77 79.59 -1.02
C GLY A 371 -21.04 79.07 -0.38
#